data_AF-A0ABD6YKZ5-F1
#
_entry.id   AF-A0ABD6YKZ5-F1
#
_cell.length_a   1.000
_cell.length_b   1.000
_cell.length_c   1.000
_cell.angle_alpha   90.00
_cell.angle_beta   90.00
_cell.angle_gamma   90.00
#
_symmetry.space_group_name_H-M   'P 1'
#
loop_
_entity.id
_entity.type
_entity.pdbx_description
1 polymer ?
#
loop_
_entity_poly.entity_id
_entity_poly.type
_entity_poly.pdbx_seq_one_letter_code
_entity_poly.pdbx_strand_id
1 'polypeptide(L)'
;MTRICFTADSFDINGNSIALPLPINELENILGEARVFAGEYNTVYTWSELGLKAYSKEGNLAETVDVIFEAEDYEHSPEKVFIGELLLNGTDIKEYYINNKDKRIKLWDDDPNGAFVFNNHSLWLDIEDGVFNTVSIEAYTKGEAKTLESLPLDAGFEDLAVLWSKWIAVIKEYVDEDNAYYNLTHGITAGQMHETEVQLEVPLPGVLLNFYKVHNVRWNAVTSAFSFSVNGWSYDLLPFEKIIDEWEEIQDLNDDEVLGAEMKEGYSDKVKAVNYANPKWIPFAEGRNGDYLLIDTDPSEKGNFGQIIELQNEGWTRNVVASSLEEVITQEIEIIKNEGNNRFGFIQENGKF
;
A
#
# COMPACT_ATOMS: atom_id res chain seq x y z
N MET A 1 10.89 26.09 -24.76
CA MET A 1 10.76 24.70 -24.23
C MET A 1 11.42 24.73 -22.88
N THR A 2 10.71 24.35 -21.82
CA THR A 2 11.23 24.38 -20.46
C THR A 2 12.27 23.29 -20.28
N ARG A 3 13.37 23.60 -19.62
CA ARG A 3 14.45 22.65 -19.34
C ARG A 3 14.75 22.63 -17.85
N ILE A 4 14.64 21.46 -17.26
CA ILE A 4 14.91 21.17 -15.86
C ILE A 4 16.09 20.20 -15.81
N CYS A 5 17.15 20.54 -15.08
CA CYS A 5 18.38 19.77 -15.05
C CYS A 5 18.86 19.57 -13.62
N PHE A 6 19.22 18.34 -13.31
CA PHE A 6 19.88 17.94 -12.08
C PHE A 6 21.26 17.38 -12.38
N THR A 7 22.23 17.83 -11.62
CA THR A 7 23.57 17.22 -11.53
C THR A 7 23.86 16.90 -10.07
N ALA A 8 25.00 16.28 -9.78
CA ALA A 8 25.44 16.07 -8.40
C ALA A 8 25.47 17.39 -7.58
N ASP A 9 25.78 18.51 -8.24
CA ASP A 9 26.08 19.80 -7.61
C ASP A 9 25.10 20.92 -7.98
N SER A 10 24.10 20.65 -8.84
CA SER A 10 23.16 21.69 -9.28
C SER A 10 21.75 21.15 -9.52
N PHE A 11 20.78 22.03 -9.28
CA PHE A 11 19.41 21.93 -9.76
C PHE A 11 19.12 23.24 -10.50
N ASP A 12 18.76 23.15 -11.78
CA ASP A 12 18.57 24.30 -12.65
C ASP A 12 17.23 24.23 -13.40
N ILE A 13 16.52 25.36 -13.48
CA ILE A 13 15.34 25.54 -14.34
C ILE A 13 15.63 26.66 -15.34
N ASN A 14 15.56 26.34 -16.64
CA ASN A 14 15.91 27.22 -17.75
C ASN A 14 17.30 27.87 -17.61
N GLY A 15 18.24 27.16 -16.97
CA GLY A 15 19.61 27.63 -16.72
C GLY A 15 19.78 28.52 -15.47
N ASN A 16 18.73 28.71 -14.67
CA ASN A 16 18.80 29.40 -13.39
C ASN A 16 18.91 28.37 -12.27
N SER A 17 19.89 28.53 -11.39
CA SER A 17 20.06 27.65 -10.23
C SER A 17 18.92 27.82 -9.23
N ILE A 18 18.36 26.69 -8.80
CA ILE A 18 17.22 26.58 -7.90
C ILE A 18 17.66 25.87 -6.62
N ALA A 19 17.13 26.34 -5.49
CA ALA A 19 17.14 25.62 -4.23
C ALA A 19 15.76 25.78 -3.58
N LEU A 20 15.10 24.65 -3.31
CA LEU A 20 13.84 24.61 -2.60
C LEU A 20 14.10 24.57 -1.07
N PRO A 21 13.20 25.16 -0.26
CA PRO A 21 12.09 26.00 -0.69
C PRO A 21 12.56 27.34 -1.32
N LEU A 22 11.86 27.79 -2.37
CA LEU A 22 12.20 29.00 -3.13
C LEU A 22 11.06 30.03 -3.08
N PRO A 23 11.30 31.34 -2.96
CA PRO A 23 10.25 32.35 -3.10
C PRO A 23 9.48 32.24 -4.42
N ILE A 24 8.14 32.28 -4.34
CA ILE A 24 7.27 32.12 -5.52
C ILE A 24 7.58 33.15 -6.60
N ASN A 25 7.85 34.40 -6.22
CA ASN A 25 8.20 35.47 -7.16
C ASN A 25 9.50 35.18 -7.94
N GLU A 26 10.46 34.46 -7.35
CA GLU A 26 11.66 34.02 -8.06
C GLU A 26 11.33 32.93 -9.08
N LEU A 27 10.43 32.00 -8.73
CA LEU A 27 9.96 30.97 -9.64
C LEU A 27 9.16 31.58 -10.81
N GLU A 28 8.30 32.56 -10.54
CA GLU A 28 7.56 33.31 -11.56
C GLU A 28 8.46 34.12 -12.49
N ASN A 29 9.58 34.66 -11.99
CA ASN A 29 10.57 35.33 -12.86
C ASN A 29 11.20 34.36 -13.87
N ILE A 30 11.23 33.06 -13.57
CA ILE A 30 11.85 32.02 -14.42
C ILE A 30 10.82 31.38 -15.35
N LEU A 31 9.60 31.16 -14.87
CA LEU A 31 8.55 30.40 -15.55
C LEU A 31 7.41 31.26 -16.11
N GLY A 32 7.33 32.54 -15.74
CA GLY A 32 6.21 33.43 -16.01
C GLY A 32 5.20 33.48 -14.86
N GLU A 33 4.12 34.25 -15.04
CA GLU A 33 3.04 34.35 -14.05
C GLU A 33 2.30 33.02 -13.91
N ALA A 34 2.05 32.61 -12.66
CA ALA A 34 1.32 31.38 -12.36
C ALA A 34 -0.18 31.64 -12.20
N ARG A 35 -1.01 30.66 -12.56
CA ARG A 35 -2.39 30.60 -12.08
C ARG A 35 -2.38 30.16 -10.62
N VAL A 36 -3.05 30.91 -9.75
CA VAL A 36 -3.06 30.66 -8.31
C VAL A 36 -4.39 30.05 -7.88
N PHE A 37 -4.31 28.94 -7.14
CA PHE A 37 -5.44 28.32 -6.47
C PHE A 37 -5.16 28.24 -4.96
N ALA A 38 -5.96 28.92 -4.14
CA ALA A 38 -5.82 28.90 -2.69
C ALA A 38 -6.79 27.87 -2.10
N GLY A 39 -6.24 26.76 -1.60
CA GLY A 39 -6.97 25.72 -0.88
C GLY A 39 -7.01 25.97 0.63
N GLU A 40 -7.59 25.03 1.37
CA GLU A 40 -7.69 25.10 2.83
C GLU A 40 -6.33 24.94 3.54
N TYR A 41 -5.45 24.08 3.00
CA TYR A 41 -4.18 23.69 3.63
C TYR A 41 -2.93 24.21 2.91
N ASN A 42 -3.06 24.61 1.64
CA ASN A 42 -1.97 25.08 0.80
C ASN A 42 -2.47 25.99 -0.33
N THR A 43 -1.53 26.69 -0.95
CA THR A 43 -1.72 27.43 -2.20
C THR A 43 -0.96 26.72 -3.31
N VAL A 44 -1.63 26.48 -4.43
CA VAL A 44 -1.05 25.86 -5.62
C VAL A 44 -0.81 26.92 -6.69
N TYR A 45 0.42 26.97 -7.19
CA TYR A 45 0.85 27.83 -8.28
C TYR A 45 1.04 26.97 -9.54
N THR A 46 0.28 27.26 -10.58
CA THR A 46 0.19 26.39 -11.77
C THR A 46 0.66 27.15 -13.01
N TRP A 47 1.66 26.60 -13.70
CA TRP A 47 2.06 27.06 -15.03
C TRP A 47 1.42 26.15 -16.08
N SER A 48 0.15 26.43 -16.40
CA SER A 48 -0.73 25.56 -17.21
C SER A 48 -0.10 25.10 -18.52
N GLU A 49 0.54 26.02 -19.24
CA GLU A 49 1.15 25.75 -20.55
C GLU A 49 2.48 24.97 -20.46
N LEU A 50 3.08 24.92 -19.27
CA LEU A 50 4.37 24.28 -19.04
C LEU A 50 4.22 22.88 -18.44
N GLY A 51 3.05 22.52 -17.90
CA GLY A 51 2.86 21.27 -17.17
C GLY A 51 3.58 21.22 -15.83
N LEU A 52 3.62 22.35 -15.12
CA LEU A 52 4.28 22.48 -13.82
C LEU A 52 3.31 22.99 -12.75
N LYS A 53 3.45 22.46 -11.54
CA LYS A 53 2.81 22.99 -10.32
C LYS A 53 3.88 23.28 -9.27
N ALA A 54 3.61 24.22 -8.38
CA ALA A 54 4.32 24.38 -7.13
C ALA A 54 3.35 24.48 -5.97
N TYR A 55 3.70 23.85 -4.85
CA TYR A 55 2.91 23.87 -3.63
C TYR A 55 3.56 24.80 -2.61
N SER A 56 2.73 25.64 -2.00
CA SER A 56 3.11 26.58 -0.96
C SER A 56 2.22 26.46 0.26
N LYS A 57 2.77 26.21 1.44
CA LYS A 57 1.99 26.16 2.69
C LYS A 57 1.43 27.51 3.09
N GLU A 58 2.26 28.56 3.01
CA GLU A 58 1.92 29.92 3.42
C GLU A 58 1.70 30.88 2.25
N GLY A 59 1.78 30.39 1.01
CA GLY A 59 1.59 31.17 -0.21
C GLY A 59 2.79 32.01 -0.63
N ASN A 60 3.96 31.88 0.00
CA ASN A 60 5.14 32.71 -0.24
C ASN A 60 6.37 31.93 -0.76
N LEU A 61 6.52 30.67 -0.37
CA LEU A 61 7.61 29.78 -0.75
C LEU A 61 7.07 28.55 -1.48
N ALA A 62 7.67 28.17 -2.60
CA ALA A 62 7.48 26.86 -3.20
C ALA A 62 8.27 25.84 -2.37
N GLU A 63 7.60 24.96 -1.63
CA GLU A 63 8.26 23.83 -0.95
C GLU A 63 8.44 22.63 -1.88
N THR A 64 7.51 22.46 -2.81
CA THR A 64 7.50 21.36 -3.79
C THR A 64 7.24 21.91 -5.18
N VAL A 65 7.92 21.37 -6.18
CA VAL A 65 7.66 21.60 -7.61
C VAL A 65 7.37 20.27 -8.27
N ASP A 66 6.19 20.16 -8.87
CA ASP A 66 5.75 18.96 -9.60
C ASP A 66 5.88 19.16 -11.10
N VAL A 67 6.41 18.13 -11.76
CA VAL A 67 6.48 18.00 -13.22
C VAL A 67 5.47 16.96 -13.68
N ILE A 68 4.43 17.41 -14.39
CA ILE A 68 3.24 16.62 -14.67
C ILE A 68 3.36 15.97 -16.05
N PHE A 69 3.36 14.65 -16.12
CA PHE A 69 3.46 13.87 -17.36
C PHE A 69 2.13 13.27 -17.83
N GLU A 70 1.17 13.08 -16.93
CA GLU A 70 -0.20 12.66 -17.24
C GLU A 70 -1.21 13.72 -16.86
N ALA A 71 -2.33 13.77 -17.61
CA ALA A 71 -3.37 14.75 -17.35
C ALA A 71 -4.16 14.39 -16.07
N GLU A 72 -4.32 15.37 -15.19
CA GLU A 72 -5.13 15.26 -13.98
C GLU A 72 -6.41 16.10 -14.15
N ASP A 73 -7.53 15.64 -13.57
CA ASP A 73 -8.83 16.35 -13.62
C ASP A 73 -9.14 17.05 -12.29
N TYR A 74 -8.23 17.92 -11.84
CA TYR A 74 -8.45 18.82 -10.70
C TYR A 74 -8.45 20.28 -11.14
N GLU A 75 -9.16 21.14 -10.40
CA GLU A 75 -9.25 22.58 -10.70
C GLU A 75 -7.88 23.28 -10.79
N HIS A 76 -6.91 22.80 -10.01
CA HIS A 76 -5.54 23.32 -9.96
C HIS A 76 -4.57 22.56 -10.88
N SER A 77 -5.04 21.62 -11.70
CA SER A 77 -4.17 20.88 -12.62
C SER A 77 -3.78 21.73 -13.84
N PRO A 78 -2.55 21.56 -14.37
CA PRO A 78 -2.14 22.22 -15.60
C PRO A 78 -3.03 21.83 -16.79
N GLU A 79 -3.23 22.75 -17.73
CA GLU A 79 -3.98 22.49 -18.96
C GLU A 79 -3.22 21.59 -19.95
N LYS A 80 -1.90 21.49 -19.80
CA LYS A 80 -1.01 20.66 -20.63
C LYS A 80 -0.06 19.87 -19.75
N VAL A 81 0.29 18.68 -20.20
CA VAL A 81 1.41 17.91 -19.64
C VAL A 81 2.75 18.53 -20.03
N PHE A 82 3.77 18.25 -19.23
CA PHE A 82 5.14 18.70 -19.43
C PHE A 82 5.72 18.07 -20.70
N ILE A 83 6.06 18.93 -21.66
CA ILE A 83 6.72 18.56 -22.91
C ILE A 83 8.18 19.04 -22.96
N GLY A 84 8.73 19.47 -21.83
CA GLY A 84 10.11 19.96 -21.73
C GLY A 84 11.14 18.84 -21.58
N GLU A 85 12.36 19.22 -21.23
CA GLU A 85 13.42 18.28 -20.86
C GLU A 85 13.54 18.24 -19.33
N LEU A 86 13.44 17.05 -18.72
CA LEU A 86 13.77 16.82 -17.31
C LEU A 86 14.92 15.82 -17.24
N LEU A 87 16.13 16.32 -16.96
CA LEU A 87 17.38 15.57 -17.12
C LEU A 87 18.11 15.36 -15.80
N LEU A 88 18.54 14.12 -15.52
CA LEU A 88 19.43 13.76 -14.41
C LEU A 88 20.79 13.35 -14.98
N ASN A 89 21.84 14.11 -14.63
CA ASN A 89 23.18 13.99 -15.20
C ASN A 89 23.17 13.92 -16.75
N GLY A 90 22.28 14.71 -17.37
CA GLY A 90 22.12 14.77 -18.82
C GLY A 90 21.33 13.63 -19.46
N THR A 91 20.78 12.69 -18.67
CA THR A 91 19.89 11.61 -19.13
C THR A 91 18.44 11.97 -18.84
N ASP A 92 17.50 11.62 -19.72
CA ASP A 92 16.06 11.78 -19.44
C ASP A 92 15.66 11.10 -18.13
N ILE A 93 14.79 11.71 -17.34
CA ILE A 93 14.38 11.19 -16.03
C ILE A 93 13.77 9.79 -16.10
N LYS A 94 12.94 9.49 -17.11
CA LYS A 94 12.27 8.18 -17.23
C LYS A 94 13.31 7.12 -17.58
N GLU A 95 14.22 7.42 -18.50
CA GLU A 95 15.37 6.56 -18.83
C GLU A 95 16.30 6.36 -17.63
N TYR A 96 16.64 7.44 -16.92
CA TYR A 96 17.51 7.38 -15.75
C TYR A 96 16.88 6.53 -14.64
N TYR A 97 15.58 6.70 -14.40
CA TYR A 97 14.81 5.91 -13.44
C TYR A 97 14.92 4.43 -13.74
N ILE A 98 14.62 4.01 -14.97
CA ILE A 98 14.65 2.59 -15.39
C ILE A 98 16.06 1.99 -15.22
N ASN A 99 17.10 2.74 -15.57
CA ASN A 99 18.47 2.22 -15.65
C ASN A 99 19.30 2.32 -14.35
N ASN A 100 18.81 3.00 -13.31
CA ASN A 100 19.58 3.27 -12.08
C ASN A 100 18.82 2.88 -10.81
N LYS A 101 18.19 1.70 -10.80
CA LYS A 101 17.41 1.18 -9.65
C LYS A 101 18.22 1.14 -8.36
N ASP A 102 19.49 0.75 -8.46
CA ASP A 102 20.46 0.66 -7.36
C ASP A 102 20.77 2.01 -6.68
N LYS A 103 20.43 3.13 -7.33
CA LYS A 103 20.67 4.49 -6.81
C LYS A 103 19.44 5.13 -6.19
N ARG A 104 18.28 4.47 -6.24
CA ARG A 104 17.06 4.98 -5.63
C ARG A 104 17.15 4.86 -4.12
N ILE A 105 16.57 5.82 -3.42
CA ILE A 105 16.37 5.77 -1.98
C ILE A 105 14.88 5.80 -1.69
N LYS A 106 14.47 5.18 -0.60
CA LYS A 106 13.12 5.38 -0.07
C LYS A 106 13.07 6.73 0.67
N LEU A 107 12.07 7.56 0.39
CA LEU A 107 11.83 8.80 1.16
C LEU A 107 11.08 8.54 2.47
N TRP A 108 10.29 7.47 2.52
CA TRP A 108 9.63 6.95 3.72
C TRP A 108 9.68 5.41 3.68
N ASP A 109 9.45 4.75 4.82
CA ASP A 109 9.62 3.29 4.96
C ASP A 109 8.87 2.49 3.87
N ASP A 110 7.73 3.07 3.46
CA ASP A 110 6.81 2.51 2.48
C ASP A 110 6.78 3.21 1.11
N ASP A 111 7.90 3.75 0.65
CA ASP A 111 7.98 4.32 -0.69
C ASP A 111 7.95 3.20 -1.77
N PRO A 112 6.91 3.11 -2.64
CA PRO A 112 6.82 2.08 -3.68
C PRO A 112 7.81 2.29 -4.82
N ASN A 113 8.13 3.54 -5.13
CA ASN A 113 8.80 3.89 -6.37
C ASN A 113 10.26 4.28 -6.13
N GLY A 114 10.58 4.71 -4.91
CA GLY A 114 11.84 5.31 -4.58
C GLY A 114 12.02 6.69 -5.23
N ALA A 115 12.94 7.46 -4.69
CA ALA A 115 13.37 8.74 -5.22
C ALA A 115 14.86 8.73 -5.57
N PHE A 116 15.28 9.71 -6.34
CA PHE A 116 16.69 10.08 -6.43
C PHE A 116 16.97 11.30 -5.57
N VAL A 117 18.21 11.40 -5.05
CA VAL A 117 18.66 12.61 -4.37
C VAL A 117 19.80 13.24 -5.14
N PHE A 118 19.60 14.51 -5.51
CA PHE A 118 20.58 15.33 -6.22
C PHE A 118 20.60 16.72 -5.61
N ASN A 119 21.79 17.23 -5.29
CA ASN A 119 21.98 18.58 -4.76
C ASN A 119 21.02 18.93 -3.58
N ASN A 120 20.86 18.04 -2.60
CA ASN A 120 19.91 18.18 -1.48
C ASN A 120 18.44 18.34 -1.89
N HIS A 121 18.03 17.78 -3.03
CA HIS A 121 16.63 17.68 -3.44
C HIS A 121 16.30 16.22 -3.69
N SER A 122 15.12 15.79 -3.27
CA SER A 122 14.54 14.52 -3.67
C SER A 122 13.75 14.72 -4.96
N LEU A 123 13.80 13.71 -5.81
CA LEU A 123 13.00 13.59 -7.02
C LEU A 123 12.25 12.27 -6.89
N TRP A 124 11.03 12.35 -6.38
CA TRP A 124 10.16 11.19 -6.25
C TRP A 124 9.28 11.07 -7.49
N LEU A 125 9.14 9.87 -8.03
CA LEU A 125 8.36 9.61 -9.23
C LEU A 125 7.07 8.91 -8.82
N ASP A 126 5.95 9.53 -9.16
CA ASP A 126 4.64 8.88 -9.09
C ASP A 126 4.46 8.02 -10.34
N ILE A 127 4.30 6.73 -10.13
CA ILE A 127 4.16 5.71 -11.17
C ILE A 127 3.03 4.78 -10.77
N GLU A 128 1.97 4.78 -11.57
CA GLU A 128 0.82 3.90 -11.41
C GLU A 128 0.68 3.05 -12.68
N ASP A 129 0.54 1.74 -12.53
CA ASP A 129 0.41 0.78 -13.65
C ASP A 129 1.49 0.93 -14.75
N GLY A 130 2.70 1.33 -14.36
CA GLY A 130 3.84 1.56 -15.28
C GLY A 130 3.80 2.88 -16.05
N VAL A 131 2.79 3.72 -15.79
CA VAL A 131 2.66 5.07 -16.35
C VAL A 131 3.33 6.07 -15.42
N PHE A 132 4.20 6.92 -15.96
CA PHE A 132 4.86 7.98 -15.20
C PHE A 132 3.92 9.18 -15.12
N ASN A 133 3.27 9.39 -13.97
CA ASN A 133 2.29 10.45 -13.77
C ASN A 133 2.96 11.78 -13.46
N THR A 134 3.79 11.83 -12.42
CA THR A 134 4.36 13.07 -11.89
C THR A 134 5.77 12.84 -11.36
N VAL A 135 6.61 13.87 -11.42
CA VAL A 135 7.86 13.92 -10.64
C VAL A 135 7.78 15.07 -9.66
N SER A 136 7.78 14.73 -8.37
CA SER A 136 7.77 15.71 -7.27
C SER A 136 9.19 16.00 -6.83
N ILE A 137 9.55 17.28 -6.89
CA ILE A 137 10.86 17.80 -6.50
C ILE A 137 10.67 18.61 -5.22
N GLU A 138 11.39 18.24 -4.16
CA GLU A 138 11.35 18.95 -2.88
C GLU A 138 12.74 19.00 -2.23
N ALA A 139 12.88 19.85 -1.22
CA ALA A 139 14.10 19.90 -0.42
C ALA A 139 14.27 18.58 0.36
N TYR A 140 15.47 17.99 0.28
CA TYR A 140 15.79 16.75 0.98
C TYR A 140 16.82 16.98 2.08
N THR A 141 16.40 16.71 3.32
CA THR A 141 17.30 16.66 4.47
C THR A 141 17.54 15.21 4.85
N LYS A 142 18.78 14.74 4.68
CA LYS A 142 19.17 13.36 5.02
C LYS A 142 18.93 13.10 6.52
N GLY A 143 17.86 12.38 6.84
CA GLY A 143 17.47 12.03 8.22
C GLY A 143 16.00 12.27 8.56
N GLU A 144 15.21 12.89 7.69
CA GLU A 144 13.76 13.07 7.88
C GLU A 144 12.93 12.09 7.03
N ALA A 145 13.32 10.82 6.96
CA ALA A 145 12.29 9.83 6.70
C ALA A 145 11.31 9.95 7.87
N LYS A 146 10.11 10.47 7.62
CA LYS A 146 9.05 10.46 8.62
C LYS A 146 8.77 9.00 8.94
N THR A 147 9.38 8.50 10.01
CA THR A 147 9.03 7.20 10.56
C THR A 147 7.59 7.31 11.00
N LEU A 148 6.69 6.64 10.28
CA LEU A 148 5.31 6.51 10.69
C LEU A 148 5.33 5.68 11.98
N GLU A 149 4.94 6.31 13.10
CA GLU A 149 4.92 5.62 14.38
C GLU A 149 3.77 4.61 14.39
N SER A 150 4.10 3.33 14.24
CA SER A 150 3.17 2.23 14.42
C SER A 150 2.61 2.21 15.84
N LEU A 151 1.36 1.81 15.97
CA LEU A 151 0.71 1.63 17.27
C LEU A 151 1.40 0.51 18.07
N PRO A 152 1.62 0.69 19.38
CA PRO A 152 2.21 -0.35 20.20
C PRO A 152 1.24 -1.52 20.39
N LEU A 153 1.80 -2.73 20.44
CA LEU A 153 1.07 -3.93 20.83
C LEU A 153 0.43 -3.77 22.21
N ASP A 154 -0.77 -4.32 22.35
CA ASP A 154 -1.44 -4.48 23.63
C ASP A 154 -0.78 -5.61 24.43
N ALA A 155 -0.83 -5.49 25.75
CA ALA A 155 -0.23 -6.48 26.65
C ALA A 155 -0.85 -7.88 26.42
N GLY A 156 0.00 -8.89 26.24
CA GLY A 156 -0.40 -10.28 25.98
C GLY A 156 -0.41 -10.69 24.51
N PHE A 157 -0.08 -9.78 23.58
CA PHE A 157 0.04 -10.06 22.14
C PHE A 157 1.49 -10.06 21.63
N GLU A 158 2.48 -10.08 22.52
CA GLU A 158 3.91 -9.99 22.17
C GLU A 158 4.37 -11.16 21.27
N ASP A 159 3.72 -12.31 21.37
CA ASP A 159 4.00 -13.49 20.54
C ASP A 159 3.69 -13.26 19.05
N LEU A 160 2.80 -12.32 18.71
CA LEU A 160 2.51 -11.98 17.31
C LEU A 160 3.72 -11.34 16.62
N ALA A 161 4.51 -10.52 17.33
CA ALA A 161 5.74 -9.96 16.78
C ALA A 161 6.79 -11.04 16.51
N VAL A 162 6.87 -12.04 17.40
CA VAL A 162 7.75 -13.21 17.22
C VAL A 162 7.29 -14.04 16.01
N LEU A 163 5.98 -14.21 15.83
CA LEU A 163 5.42 -14.97 14.73
C LEU A 163 5.64 -14.29 13.37
N TRP A 164 5.38 -12.98 13.28
CA TRP A 164 5.74 -12.16 12.13
C TRP A 164 7.22 -12.27 11.77
N SER A 165 8.10 -12.13 12.76
CA SER A 165 9.55 -12.25 12.54
C SER A 165 9.94 -13.59 11.91
N LYS A 166 9.30 -14.69 12.34
CA LYS A 166 9.53 -16.02 11.76
C LYS A 166 8.98 -16.12 10.34
N TRP A 167 7.79 -15.57 10.09
CA TRP A 167 7.16 -15.60 8.78
C TRP A 167 7.96 -14.80 7.75
N ILE A 168 8.36 -13.58 8.12
CA ILE A 168 9.25 -12.73 7.32
C ILE A 168 10.58 -13.44 7.04
N ALA A 169 11.18 -14.06 8.05
CA ALA A 169 12.45 -14.75 7.89
C ALA A 169 12.37 -15.88 6.84
N VAL A 170 11.30 -16.69 6.86
CA VAL A 170 11.16 -17.78 5.87
C VAL A 170 10.82 -17.26 4.47
N ILE A 171 10.06 -16.18 4.34
CA ILE A 171 9.79 -15.56 3.03
C ILE A 171 11.09 -15.00 2.42
N LYS A 172 11.91 -14.33 3.24
CA LYS A 172 13.19 -13.74 2.81
C LYS A 172 14.25 -14.75 2.39
N GLU A 173 14.05 -16.06 2.63
CA GLU A 173 14.90 -17.09 2.03
C GLU A 173 14.67 -17.26 0.52
N TYR A 174 13.53 -16.77 0.01
CA TYR A 174 13.08 -16.98 -1.37
C TYR A 174 12.71 -15.70 -2.12
N VAL A 175 12.27 -14.67 -1.42
CA VAL A 175 11.81 -13.40 -1.99
C VAL A 175 12.62 -12.26 -1.38
N ASP A 176 13.40 -11.58 -2.22
CA ASP A 176 14.18 -10.41 -1.82
C ASP A 176 13.26 -9.22 -1.48
N GLU A 177 13.70 -8.34 -0.58
CA GLU A 177 12.91 -7.17 -0.14
C GLU A 177 12.67 -6.13 -1.25
N ASP A 178 13.49 -6.14 -2.30
CA ASP A 178 13.33 -5.29 -3.50
C ASP A 178 12.45 -5.94 -4.58
N ASN A 179 11.89 -7.13 -4.31
CA ASN A 179 10.94 -7.77 -5.21
C ASN A 179 9.62 -6.99 -5.23
N ALA A 180 9.03 -6.80 -6.42
CA ALA A 180 7.80 -6.03 -6.61
C ALA A 180 6.57 -6.59 -5.87
N TYR A 181 6.62 -7.87 -5.47
CA TYR A 181 5.58 -8.55 -4.69
C TYR A 181 5.95 -8.74 -3.23
N TYR A 182 7.14 -8.28 -2.78
CA TYR A 182 7.47 -8.15 -1.37
C TYR A 182 6.78 -6.89 -0.81
N ASN A 183 5.51 -7.04 -0.47
CA ASN A 183 4.58 -5.97 -0.16
C ASN A 183 4.45 -5.66 1.34
N LEU A 184 5.40 -6.08 2.18
CA LEU A 184 5.40 -5.81 3.61
C LEU A 184 5.53 -4.31 3.90
N THR A 185 4.76 -3.82 4.87
CA THR A 185 4.81 -2.43 5.35
C THR A 185 4.98 -2.37 6.86
N HIS A 186 5.14 -1.16 7.40
CA HIS A 186 5.17 -0.96 8.86
C HIS A 186 3.81 -1.32 9.50
N GLY A 187 3.79 -1.52 10.81
CA GLY A 187 2.54 -1.72 11.55
C GLY A 187 1.61 -0.51 11.47
N ILE A 188 0.31 -0.73 11.60
CA ILE A 188 -0.70 0.33 11.43
C ILE A 188 -0.50 1.50 12.40
N THR A 189 -0.79 2.70 11.91
CA THR A 189 -0.73 3.95 12.67
C THR A 189 -2.06 4.28 13.33
N ALA A 190 -2.05 5.26 14.23
CA ALA A 190 -3.27 5.81 14.82
C ALA A 190 -4.24 6.39 13.77
N GLY A 191 -3.71 6.94 12.67
CA GLY A 191 -4.51 7.48 11.57
C GLY A 191 -5.27 6.37 10.82
N GLN A 192 -4.55 5.33 10.36
CA GLN A 192 -5.14 4.16 9.69
C GLN A 192 -6.18 3.46 10.58
N MET A 193 -5.89 3.31 11.88
CA MET A 193 -6.84 2.78 12.85
C MET A 193 -8.11 3.64 12.93
N HIS A 194 -7.97 4.96 13.05
CA HIS A 194 -9.12 5.86 13.15
C HIS A 194 -9.99 5.83 11.90
N GLU A 195 -9.40 5.86 10.71
CA GLU A 195 -10.13 5.79 9.43
C GLU A 195 -10.94 4.49 9.32
N THR A 196 -10.32 3.36 9.69
CA THR A 196 -10.96 2.04 9.69
C THR A 196 -12.09 1.94 10.74
N GLU A 197 -11.86 2.45 11.96
CA GLU A 197 -12.87 2.44 13.04
C GLU A 197 -14.09 3.31 12.74
N VAL A 198 -13.92 4.41 11.99
CA VAL A 198 -15.03 5.29 11.60
C VAL A 198 -15.97 4.59 10.62
N GLN A 199 -15.44 3.72 9.76
CA GLN A 199 -16.21 3.01 8.74
C GLN A 199 -16.90 1.76 9.31
N LEU A 200 -16.32 1.12 10.31
CA LEU A 200 -16.77 -0.21 10.74
C LEU A 200 -17.79 -0.17 11.90
N GLU A 201 -18.97 -0.74 11.66
CA GLU A 201 -20.01 -0.91 12.69
C GLU A 201 -19.77 -2.11 13.64
N VAL A 202 -18.80 -2.98 13.32
CA VAL A 202 -18.48 -4.21 14.08
C VAL A 202 -17.10 -4.09 14.76
N PRO A 203 -16.92 -4.47 16.03
CA PRO A 203 -15.59 -4.40 16.64
C PRO A 203 -14.63 -5.41 15.99
N LEU A 204 -13.46 -4.94 15.52
CA LEU A 204 -12.38 -5.83 15.09
C LEU A 204 -11.85 -6.64 16.28
N PRO A 205 -11.56 -7.95 16.10
CA PRO A 205 -11.02 -8.76 17.18
C PRO A 205 -9.61 -8.30 17.54
N GLY A 206 -9.31 -8.24 18.85
CA GLY A 206 -8.03 -7.74 19.36
C GLY A 206 -6.80 -8.45 18.78
N VAL A 207 -6.92 -9.74 18.45
CA VAL A 207 -5.83 -10.49 17.79
C VAL A 207 -5.51 -9.96 16.39
N LEU A 208 -6.51 -9.56 15.62
CA LEU A 208 -6.33 -9.01 14.27
C LEU A 208 -5.73 -7.61 14.33
N LEU A 209 -6.24 -6.76 15.23
CA LEU A 209 -5.66 -5.43 15.47
C LEU A 209 -4.19 -5.54 15.85
N ASN A 210 -3.86 -6.40 16.82
CA ASN A 210 -2.48 -6.56 17.26
C ASN A 210 -1.59 -7.23 16.21
N PHE A 211 -2.14 -8.10 15.35
CA PHE A 211 -1.42 -8.63 14.20
C PHE A 211 -0.98 -7.50 13.25
N TYR A 212 -1.88 -6.56 12.92
CA TYR A 212 -1.57 -5.42 12.06
C TYR A 212 -0.75 -4.30 12.73
N LYS A 213 -0.76 -4.21 14.07
CA LYS A 213 0.13 -3.31 14.82
C LYS A 213 1.61 -3.68 14.67
N VAL A 214 1.93 -4.94 14.32
CA VAL A 214 3.32 -5.35 14.04
C VAL A 214 3.71 -4.97 12.61
N HIS A 215 2.95 -5.43 11.63
CA HIS A 215 3.17 -5.17 10.21
C HIS A 215 1.83 -5.11 9.47
N ASN A 216 1.78 -4.32 8.40
CA ASN A 216 0.72 -4.34 7.42
C ASN A 216 1.31 -4.79 6.06
N VAL A 217 0.49 -4.83 5.02
CA VAL A 217 0.91 -5.08 3.65
C VAL A 217 0.28 -4.08 2.68
N ARG A 218 0.87 -3.91 1.50
CA ARG A 218 0.22 -3.19 0.39
C ARG A 218 -0.56 -4.15 -0.46
N TRP A 219 -1.69 -3.66 -0.97
CA TRP A 219 -2.39 -4.39 -2.00
C TRP A 219 -1.57 -4.37 -3.29
N ASN A 220 -1.62 -5.48 -4.03
CA ASN A 220 -1.00 -5.59 -5.35
C ASN A 220 -2.00 -6.27 -6.29
N ALA A 221 -2.20 -5.73 -7.48
CA ALA A 221 -3.20 -6.25 -8.42
C ALA A 221 -2.91 -7.66 -8.94
N VAL A 222 -1.70 -8.20 -8.76
CA VAL A 222 -1.28 -9.49 -9.31
C VAL A 222 -1.09 -10.57 -8.24
N THR A 223 -0.26 -10.33 -7.22
CA THR A 223 -0.01 -11.30 -6.15
C THR A 223 0.71 -10.67 -4.95
N SER A 224 0.78 -11.39 -3.82
CA SER A 224 1.46 -11.01 -2.58
C SER A 224 2.44 -12.11 -2.12
N ALA A 225 3.65 -11.72 -1.70
CA ALA A 225 4.57 -12.64 -1.02
C ALA A 225 4.05 -13.06 0.36
N PHE A 226 3.22 -12.24 0.98
CA PHE A 226 2.55 -12.51 2.25
C PHE A 226 1.14 -13.04 1.95
N SER A 227 1.03 -14.37 1.86
CA SER A 227 -0.21 -15.07 1.54
C SER A 227 -0.26 -16.43 2.26
N PHE A 228 -1.46 -17.02 2.34
CA PHE A 228 -1.74 -18.29 2.99
C PHE A 228 -2.11 -19.36 1.97
N SER A 229 -1.65 -20.58 2.18
CA SER A 229 -1.96 -21.76 1.38
C SER A 229 -2.92 -22.65 2.13
N VAL A 230 -4.18 -22.68 1.71
CA VAL A 230 -5.25 -23.44 2.38
C VAL A 230 -5.97 -24.28 1.33
N ASN A 231 -6.08 -25.58 1.58
CA ASN A 231 -6.81 -26.53 0.72
C ASN A 231 -6.43 -26.49 -0.77
N GLY A 232 -5.18 -26.14 -1.10
CA GLY A 232 -4.68 -26.06 -2.47
C GLY A 232 -4.90 -24.71 -3.16
N TRP A 233 -5.43 -23.72 -2.43
CA TRP A 233 -5.63 -22.36 -2.89
C TRP A 233 -4.69 -21.38 -2.16
N SER A 234 -4.42 -20.24 -2.80
CA SER A 234 -3.61 -19.17 -2.23
C SER A 234 -4.51 -17.99 -1.87
N TYR A 235 -4.33 -17.45 -0.67
CA TYR A 235 -5.08 -16.32 -0.13
C TYR A 235 -4.11 -15.20 0.24
N ASP A 236 -4.15 -14.10 -0.49
CA ASP A 236 -3.28 -12.95 -0.21
C ASP A 236 -3.73 -12.24 1.05
N LEU A 237 -2.78 -11.91 1.94
CA LEU A 237 -3.08 -11.11 3.12
C LEU A 237 -3.62 -9.74 2.68
N LEU A 238 -4.77 -9.35 3.22
CA LEU A 238 -5.37 -8.05 2.93
C LEU A 238 -4.56 -6.94 3.61
N PRO A 239 -4.46 -5.74 3.02
CA PRO A 239 -4.11 -4.56 3.79
C PRO A 239 -5.16 -4.29 4.87
N PHE A 240 -4.74 -3.74 5.99
CA PHE A 240 -5.64 -3.38 7.09
C PHE A 240 -6.82 -2.51 6.64
N GLU A 241 -6.55 -1.56 5.75
CA GLU A 241 -7.49 -0.58 5.22
C GLU A 241 -8.56 -1.22 4.33
N LYS A 242 -8.27 -2.41 3.78
CA LYS A 242 -9.18 -3.15 2.89
C LYS A 242 -10.14 -4.07 3.63
N ILE A 243 -9.89 -4.37 4.90
CA ILE A 243 -10.69 -5.33 5.67
C ILE A 243 -12.17 -4.93 5.70
N ILE A 244 -12.46 -3.62 5.74
CA ILE A 244 -13.83 -3.12 5.84
C ILE A 244 -14.54 -3.22 4.51
N ASP A 245 -13.91 -2.72 3.44
CA ASP A 245 -14.41 -2.85 2.06
C ASP A 245 -14.79 -4.30 1.77
N GLU A 246 -13.87 -5.24 2.02
CA GLU A 246 -14.10 -6.66 1.76
C GLU A 246 -15.18 -7.25 2.69
N TRP A 247 -15.26 -6.80 3.94
CA TRP A 247 -16.30 -7.24 4.85
C TRP A 247 -17.69 -6.79 4.39
N GLU A 248 -17.82 -5.52 3.95
CA GLU A 248 -19.05 -4.96 3.41
C GLU A 248 -19.47 -5.70 2.14
N GLU A 249 -18.55 -5.95 1.21
CA GLU A 249 -18.81 -6.75 0.01
C GLU A 249 -19.34 -8.15 0.35
N ILE A 250 -18.76 -8.81 1.35
CA ILE A 250 -19.24 -10.11 1.84
C ILE A 250 -20.62 -10.00 2.48
N GLN A 251 -20.90 -8.92 3.23
CA GLN A 251 -22.21 -8.73 3.86
C GLN A 251 -23.31 -8.38 2.87
N ASP A 252 -23.00 -7.66 1.79
CA ASP A 252 -23.93 -7.29 0.72
C ASP A 252 -24.46 -8.52 -0.05
N LEU A 253 -23.76 -9.65 0.06
CA LEU A 253 -24.22 -10.94 -0.46
C LEU A 253 -25.23 -11.65 0.45
N ASN A 254 -25.44 -11.18 1.68
CA ASN A 254 -26.52 -11.67 2.52
C ASN A 254 -27.87 -11.11 2.03
N ASP A 255 -28.89 -11.96 1.98
CA ASP A 255 -30.26 -11.55 1.72
C ASP A 255 -31.14 -11.62 3.00
N ASP A 256 -32.44 -11.39 2.85
CA ASP A 256 -33.41 -11.47 3.96
C ASP A 256 -33.78 -12.93 4.32
N GLU A 257 -33.28 -13.93 3.59
CA GLU A 257 -33.62 -15.34 3.79
C GLU A 257 -32.66 -16.02 4.78
N VAL A 258 -33.22 -16.77 5.73
CA VAL A 258 -32.41 -17.61 6.61
C VAL A 258 -32.03 -18.89 5.87
N LEU A 259 -30.74 -19.22 5.87
CA LEU A 259 -30.27 -20.46 5.24
C LEU A 259 -31.02 -21.70 5.75
N GLY A 260 -31.67 -22.42 4.82
CA GLY A 260 -32.24 -23.74 5.06
C GLY A 260 -31.18 -24.79 5.38
N ALA A 261 -31.59 -25.90 6.00
CA ALA A 261 -30.66 -26.97 6.40
C ALA A 261 -29.89 -27.59 5.23
N GLU A 262 -30.52 -27.64 4.06
CA GLU A 262 -29.96 -28.17 2.80
C GLU A 262 -28.78 -27.31 2.31
N MET A 263 -28.88 -25.99 2.45
CA MET A 263 -27.82 -25.05 2.05
C MET A 263 -26.65 -25.00 3.03
N LYS A 264 -26.78 -25.65 4.20
CA LYS A 264 -25.70 -25.81 5.19
C LYS A 264 -24.99 -27.15 5.04
N GLU A 265 -25.36 -27.96 4.05
CA GLU A 265 -24.65 -29.21 3.76
C GLU A 265 -23.20 -28.88 3.35
N GLY A 266 -22.22 -29.43 4.07
CA GLY A 266 -20.80 -29.10 3.87
C GLY A 266 -20.27 -27.97 4.76
N TYR A 267 -21.12 -27.28 5.53
CA TYR A 267 -20.64 -26.29 6.50
C TYR A 267 -20.12 -27.01 7.75
N SER A 268 -19.04 -26.48 8.32
CA SER A 268 -18.54 -27.00 9.59
C SER A 268 -19.57 -26.83 10.70
N ASP A 269 -19.75 -27.85 11.53
CA ASP A 269 -20.61 -27.76 12.72
C ASP A 269 -20.03 -26.84 13.82
N LYS A 270 -18.84 -26.28 13.58
CA LYS A 270 -18.16 -25.30 14.42
C LYS A 270 -18.56 -23.86 14.12
N VAL A 271 -19.20 -23.56 12.99
CA VAL A 271 -19.54 -22.19 12.58
C VAL A 271 -21.02 -21.88 12.79
N LYS A 272 -21.36 -20.60 12.97
CA LYS A 272 -22.75 -20.11 12.93
C LYS A 272 -23.02 -19.32 11.66
N ALA A 273 -23.31 -20.02 10.56
CA ALA A 273 -23.80 -19.36 9.35
C ALA A 273 -25.27 -18.96 9.51
N VAL A 274 -25.53 -17.65 9.45
CA VAL A 274 -26.89 -17.07 9.47
C VAL A 274 -27.42 -16.87 8.05
N ASN A 275 -26.57 -16.39 7.15
CA ASN A 275 -26.81 -16.30 5.71
C ASN A 275 -25.53 -16.69 4.92
N TYR A 276 -25.24 -16.08 3.76
CA TYR A 276 -24.03 -16.26 2.98
C TYR A 276 -22.76 -16.21 3.84
N ALA A 277 -22.73 -15.24 4.75
CA ALA A 277 -21.76 -15.12 5.83
C ALA A 277 -22.44 -14.78 7.18
N ASN A 278 -21.65 -14.71 8.24
CA ASN A 278 -22.04 -14.10 9.50
C ASN A 278 -21.38 -12.71 9.59
N PRO A 279 -22.09 -11.64 9.98
CA PRO A 279 -21.50 -10.31 10.19
C PRO A 279 -20.32 -10.27 11.15
N LYS A 280 -20.16 -11.31 12.00
CA LYS A 280 -19.05 -11.46 12.94
C LYS A 280 -17.89 -12.30 12.40
N TRP A 281 -17.88 -12.61 11.11
CA TRP A 281 -16.73 -13.19 10.41
C TRP A 281 -15.97 -12.08 9.71
N ILE A 282 -14.75 -11.83 10.15
CA ILE A 282 -13.95 -10.68 9.69
C ILE A 282 -12.89 -11.17 8.70
N PRO A 283 -12.90 -10.73 7.43
CA PRO A 283 -11.91 -11.16 6.45
C PRO A 283 -10.51 -10.64 6.82
N PHE A 284 -9.48 -11.42 6.51
CA PHE A 284 -8.09 -10.97 6.62
C PHE A 284 -7.22 -11.44 5.46
N ALA A 285 -7.71 -12.33 4.61
CA ALA A 285 -7.04 -12.72 3.37
C ALA A 285 -8.06 -13.04 2.26
N GLU A 286 -7.69 -12.79 1.01
CA GLU A 286 -8.54 -12.95 -0.18
C GLU A 286 -7.95 -13.93 -1.21
N GLY A 287 -8.81 -14.71 -1.85
CA GLY A 287 -8.46 -15.58 -2.98
C GLY A 287 -8.55 -14.90 -4.35
N ARG A 288 -8.97 -13.62 -4.40
CA ARG A 288 -9.21 -12.81 -5.62
C ARG A 288 -10.31 -13.33 -6.56
N ASN A 289 -11.09 -14.30 -6.10
CA ASN A 289 -12.20 -14.95 -6.81
C ASN A 289 -13.50 -14.94 -5.98
N GLY A 290 -13.55 -14.10 -4.93
CA GLY A 290 -14.63 -14.08 -3.94
C GLY A 290 -14.47 -15.12 -2.82
N ASP A 291 -13.38 -15.90 -2.81
CA ASP A 291 -13.04 -16.75 -1.67
C ASP A 291 -12.24 -15.96 -0.63
N TYR A 292 -12.44 -16.26 0.65
CA TYR A 292 -11.79 -15.53 1.74
C TYR A 292 -11.36 -16.44 2.89
N LEU A 293 -10.33 -16.00 3.61
CA LEU A 293 -10.09 -16.44 4.98
C LEU A 293 -10.64 -15.41 5.95
N LEU A 294 -11.44 -15.86 6.91
CA LEU A 294 -12.10 -15.01 7.89
C LEU A 294 -11.81 -15.47 9.32
N ILE A 295 -11.72 -14.51 10.24
CA ILE A 295 -11.68 -14.75 11.69
C ILE A 295 -13.11 -14.80 12.21
N ASP A 296 -13.48 -15.94 12.80
CA ASP A 296 -14.80 -16.16 13.38
C ASP A 296 -14.88 -15.65 14.82
N THR A 297 -15.61 -14.55 15.03
CA THR A 297 -15.86 -14.00 16.37
C THR A 297 -17.22 -14.42 16.95
N ASP A 298 -17.96 -15.30 16.27
CA ASP A 298 -19.21 -15.89 16.76
C ASP A 298 -19.35 -17.37 16.37
N PRO A 299 -18.42 -18.21 16.86
CA PRO A 299 -18.45 -19.63 16.58
C PRO A 299 -19.68 -20.30 17.21
N SER A 300 -20.00 -21.51 16.75
CA SER A 300 -20.98 -22.37 17.43
C SER A 300 -20.46 -22.83 18.80
N GLU A 301 -21.29 -23.55 19.55
CA GLU A 301 -20.87 -24.20 20.82
C GLU A 301 -19.74 -25.23 20.65
N LYS A 302 -19.48 -25.70 19.42
CA LYS A 302 -18.40 -26.63 19.09
C LYS A 302 -17.15 -25.96 18.52
N GLY A 303 -17.25 -24.67 18.19
CA GLY A 303 -16.15 -23.89 17.63
C GLY A 303 -15.36 -23.14 18.71
N ASN A 304 -14.31 -22.47 18.27
CA ASN A 304 -13.44 -21.65 19.11
C ASN A 304 -13.52 -20.20 18.66
N PHE A 305 -13.55 -19.26 19.60
CA PHE A 305 -13.51 -17.83 19.28
C PHE A 305 -12.16 -17.51 18.63
N GLY A 306 -12.19 -16.86 17.46
CA GLY A 306 -10.98 -16.56 16.68
C GLY A 306 -10.53 -17.68 15.75
N GLN A 307 -11.31 -18.75 15.58
CA GLN A 307 -11.01 -19.80 14.59
C GLN A 307 -11.04 -19.21 13.17
N ILE A 308 -10.27 -19.82 12.27
CA ILE A 308 -10.14 -19.37 10.88
C ILE A 308 -11.10 -20.17 10.00
N ILE A 309 -11.98 -19.47 9.31
CA ILE A 309 -12.93 -20.01 8.34
C ILE A 309 -12.37 -19.76 6.94
N GLU A 310 -12.33 -20.80 6.12
CA GLU A 310 -12.27 -20.68 4.67
C GLU A 310 -13.70 -20.60 4.13
N LEU A 311 -14.03 -19.45 3.55
CA LEU A 311 -15.28 -19.22 2.83
C LEU A 311 -14.99 -19.41 1.35
N GLN A 312 -15.57 -20.47 0.77
CA GLN A 312 -15.54 -20.69 -0.67
C GLN A 312 -16.85 -20.22 -1.30
N ASN A 313 -16.76 -19.28 -2.23
CA ASN A 313 -17.87 -18.67 -2.94
C ASN A 313 -18.58 -19.70 -3.84
N GLU A 314 -17.84 -20.31 -4.78
CA GLU A 314 -18.43 -21.28 -5.71
C GLU A 314 -18.69 -22.66 -5.06
N GLY A 315 -17.85 -23.02 -4.08
CA GLY A 315 -17.94 -24.30 -3.38
C GLY A 315 -19.09 -24.37 -2.38
N TRP A 316 -19.64 -23.23 -1.96
CA TRP A 316 -20.63 -23.14 -0.87
C TRP A 316 -20.20 -23.95 0.36
N THR A 317 -18.92 -23.90 0.73
CA THR A 317 -18.40 -24.53 1.95
C THR A 317 -17.89 -23.49 2.93
N ARG A 318 -18.04 -23.76 4.23
CA ARG A 318 -17.52 -22.94 5.33
C ARG A 318 -16.70 -23.85 6.24
N ASN A 319 -15.41 -24.00 5.92
CA ASN A 319 -14.52 -24.92 6.60
C ASN A 319 -13.75 -24.21 7.69
N VAL A 320 -13.65 -24.81 8.88
CA VAL A 320 -12.69 -24.32 9.89
C VAL A 320 -11.33 -24.94 9.59
N VAL A 321 -10.38 -24.11 9.17
CA VAL A 321 -9.06 -24.55 8.70
C VAL A 321 -7.96 -24.41 9.76
N ALA A 322 -8.17 -23.54 10.75
CA ALA A 322 -7.32 -23.41 11.92
C ALA A 322 -8.14 -22.96 13.15
N SER A 323 -7.65 -23.27 14.35
CA SER A 323 -8.29 -22.85 15.60
C SER A 323 -7.95 -21.42 16.02
N SER A 324 -6.93 -20.80 15.41
CA SER A 324 -6.55 -19.40 15.62
C SER A 324 -5.73 -18.82 14.46
N LEU A 325 -5.53 -17.50 14.46
CA LEU A 325 -4.66 -16.80 13.51
C LEU A 325 -3.20 -17.26 13.63
N GLU A 326 -2.74 -17.48 14.86
CA GLU A 326 -1.38 -17.96 15.13
C GLU A 326 -1.15 -19.37 14.56
N GLU A 327 -2.16 -20.23 14.63
CA GLU A 327 -2.09 -21.57 14.07
C GLU A 327 -1.98 -21.53 12.54
N VAL A 328 -2.81 -20.74 11.84
CA VAL A 328 -2.75 -20.69 10.36
C VAL A 328 -1.43 -20.09 9.86
N ILE A 329 -0.88 -19.06 10.53
CA ILE A 329 0.45 -18.52 10.18
C ILE A 329 1.55 -19.55 10.45
N THR A 330 1.45 -20.30 11.56
CA THR A 330 2.41 -21.37 11.87
C THR A 330 2.36 -22.48 10.80
N GLN A 331 1.17 -22.84 10.32
CA GLN A 331 1.01 -23.79 9.22
C GLN A 331 1.63 -23.24 7.92
N GLU A 332 1.38 -21.97 7.57
CA GLU A 332 1.97 -21.34 6.37
C GLU A 332 3.50 -21.32 6.42
N ILE A 333 4.10 -21.02 7.58
CA ILE A 333 5.54 -21.06 7.77
C ILE A 333 6.10 -22.46 7.44
N GLU A 334 5.42 -23.52 7.87
CA GLU A 334 5.84 -24.89 7.57
C GLU A 334 5.60 -25.28 6.10
N ILE A 335 4.53 -24.78 5.48
CA ILE A 335 4.29 -24.95 4.04
C ILE A 335 5.42 -24.31 3.23
N ILE A 336 5.77 -23.06 3.51
CA ILE A 336 6.87 -22.35 2.84
C ILE A 336 8.18 -23.14 2.94
N LYS A 337 8.53 -23.64 4.14
CA LYS A 337 9.75 -24.45 4.33
C LYS A 337 9.74 -25.75 3.53
N ASN A 338 8.57 -26.36 3.34
CA ASN A 338 8.44 -27.64 2.64
C ASN A 338 8.40 -27.46 1.11
N GLU A 339 7.73 -26.43 0.62
CA GLU A 339 7.56 -26.18 -0.82
C GLU A 339 8.71 -25.38 -1.43
N GLY A 340 9.36 -24.52 -0.64
CA GLY A 340 10.50 -23.69 -1.04
C GLY A 340 10.21 -22.86 -2.29
N ASN A 341 11.09 -22.93 -3.30
CA ASN A 341 10.93 -22.17 -4.55
C ASN A 341 9.61 -22.42 -5.28
N ASN A 342 8.96 -23.59 -5.11
CA ASN A 342 7.69 -23.85 -5.78
C ASN A 342 6.59 -22.88 -5.31
N ARG A 343 6.65 -22.45 -4.04
CA ARG A 343 5.70 -21.49 -3.46
C ARG A 343 5.80 -20.12 -4.11
N PHE A 344 7.01 -19.68 -4.44
CA PHE A 344 7.31 -18.32 -4.91
C PHE A 344 7.77 -18.23 -6.36
N GLY A 345 7.67 -19.30 -7.14
CA GLY A 345 8.21 -19.35 -8.51
C GLY A 345 7.73 -18.20 -9.40
N PHE A 346 6.42 -17.92 -9.39
CA PHE A 346 5.87 -16.77 -10.12
C PHE A 346 6.45 -15.43 -9.65
N ILE A 347 6.54 -15.23 -8.33
CA ILE A 347 7.07 -14.01 -7.70
C ILE A 347 8.55 -13.82 -8.02
N GLN A 348 9.33 -14.90 -8.04
CA GLN A 348 10.75 -14.86 -8.40
C GLN A 348 10.97 -14.55 -9.88
N GLU A 349 10.10 -15.09 -10.75
CA GLU A 349 10.19 -14.89 -12.20
C GLU A 349 9.74 -13.49 -12.64
N ASN A 350 8.71 -12.94 -11.98
CA ASN A 350 8.02 -11.72 -12.43
C ASN A 350 8.21 -10.52 -11.49
N GLY A 351 8.73 -10.73 -10.29
CA GLY A 351 8.88 -9.70 -9.27
C GLY A 351 10.16 -8.87 -9.38
N LYS A 352 10.82 -8.89 -10.54
CA LYS A 352 11.91 -7.94 -10.82
C LYS A 352 11.30 -6.56 -10.99
N PHE A 353 11.51 -5.72 -9.99
CA PHE A 353 11.29 -4.28 -10.11
C PHE A 353 12.01 -3.71 -11.31
#